data_AF-A0A653DIV3-F1
#
_entry.id   AF-A0A653DIV3-F1
#
_cell.length_a   1.000
_cell.length_b   1.000
_cell.length_c   1.000
_cell.angle_alpha   90.00
_cell.angle_beta   90.00
_cell.angle_gamma   90.00
#
_symmetry.space_group_name_H-M   'P 1'
#
loop_
_entity.id
_entity.type
_entity.pdbx_description
1 polymer ?
#
loop_
_entity_poly.entity_id
_entity_poly.type
_entity_poly.pdbx_seq_one_letter_code
_entity_poly.pdbx_strand_id
1 'polypeptide(L)'
;MACIQQVSKVIMRPSLRLVANSAQRKYCSHSPNGYNFELNETQKEFQELARKFAREEIIPVAAELDRTGAYPWDILKKAHAIGLMNGHVPEKFGKMLC
;
A
#
# COMPACT_ATOMS: atom_id res chain seq x y z
N MET A 1 -31.20 -6.05 47.86
CA MET A 1 -30.64 -5.09 46.88
C MET A 1 -29.69 -5.78 45.89
N ALA A 2 -30.15 -6.83 45.19
CA ALA A 2 -29.31 -7.57 44.22
C ALA A 2 -30.13 -8.33 43.14
N CYS A 3 -31.30 -7.84 42.74
CA CYS A 3 -32.18 -8.55 41.78
C CYS A 3 -32.64 -7.70 40.58
N ILE A 4 -32.23 -6.42 40.48
CA ILE A 4 -32.79 -5.49 39.47
C ILE A 4 -31.75 -5.04 38.41
N GLN A 5 -30.45 -5.35 38.56
CA GLN A 5 -29.42 -4.87 37.63
C GLN A 5 -29.08 -5.79 36.45
N GLN A 6 -29.76 -6.94 36.26
CA GLN A 6 -29.44 -7.87 35.15
C GLN A 6 -30.36 -7.79 33.93
N VAL A 7 -31.37 -6.91 33.90
CA VAL A 7 -32.35 -6.86 32.79
C VAL A 7 -31.97 -5.85 31.69
N SER A 8 -30.94 -5.01 31.89
CA SER A 8 -30.60 -3.94 30.93
C SER A 8 -29.60 -4.31 29.82
N LYS A 9 -29.06 -5.54 29.79
CA LYS A 9 -28.04 -5.93 28.77
C LYS A 9 -28.59 -6.71 27.57
N VAL A 10 -29.89 -7.01 27.52
CA VAL A 10 -30.46 -7.90 26.48
C VAL A 10 -31.39 -7.17 25.49
N ILE A 11 -31.78 -5.92 25.75
CA ILE A 11 -32.77 -5.20 24.92
C ILE A 11 -32.23 -3.83 24.50
N MET A 12 -31.09 -3.80 23.80
CA MET A 12 -30.65 -2.68 22.93
C MET A 12 -29.43 -3.17 22.12
N ARG A 13 -29.61 -4.22 21.32
CA ARG A 13 -28.67 -4.59 20.26
C ARG A 13 -29.37 -4.94 18.95
N PRO A 14 -30.15 -4.02 18.37
CA PRO A 14 -30.15 -3.84 16.94
C PRO A 14 -29.41 -2.53 16.63
N SER A 15 -28.66 -2.49 15.52
CA SER A 15 -28.02 -1.28 14.94
C SER A 15 -26.53 -1.07 15.22
N LEU A 16 -25.72 -2.13 15.24
CA LEU A 16 -24.29 -2.03 14.90
C LEU A 16 -23.96 -2.93 13.71
N ARG A 17 -24.66 -2.70 12.59
CA ARG A 17 -24.29 -3.19 11.26
C ARG A 17 -24.33 -2.08 10.20
N LEU A 18 -24.01 -0.84 10.59
CA LEU A 18 -23.95 0.29 9.63
C LEU A 18 -22.62 1.04 9.61
N VAL A 19 -21.52 0.41 10.06
CA VAL A 19 -20.16 0.98 9.93
C VAL A 19 -19.17 -0.05 9.33
N ALA A 20 -19.68 -1.03 8.58
CA ALA A 20 -18.85 -2.08 7.99
C ALA A 20 -18.53 -1.85 6.50
N ASN A 21 -18.58 -0.62 6.00
CA ASN A 21 -18.35 -0.39 4.57
C ASN A 21 -17.48 0.82 4.18
N SER A 22 -16.66 1.34 5.09
CA SER A 22 -15.64 2.35 4.75
C SER A 22 -14.23 1.88 5.09
N ALA A 23 -13.96 0.58 4.96
CA ALA A 23 -12.61 0.15 4.62
C ALA A 23 -12.30 0.72 3.23
N GLN A 24 -11.93 1.99 3.20
CA GLN A 24 -11.58 2.78 2.04
C GLN A 24 -10.51 1.99 1.30
N ARG A 25 -10.90 1.36 0.18
CA ARG A 25 -9.96 0.66 -0.70
C ARG A 25 -9.12 1.71 -1.41
N LYS A 26 -8.14 2.30 -0.70
CA LYS A 26 -7.22 3.31 -1.26
C LYS A 26 -6.43 2.78 -2.46
N TYR A 27 -6.27 1.46 -2.55
CA TYR A 27 -5.41 0.78 -3.52
C TYR A 27 -6.16 -0.18 -4.46
N CYS A 28 -7.48 -0.10 -4.59
CA CYS A 28 -8.20 -0.95 -5.54
C CYS A 28 -9.04 -0.10 -6.50
N SER A 29 -9.15 -0.53 -7.75
CA SER A 29 -10.18 -0.03 -8.66
C SER A 29 -11.56 -0.50 -8.20
N HIS A 30 -12.58 0.33 -8.41
CA HIS A 30 -13.95 -0.03 -8.10
C HIS A 30 -14.44 -1.05 -9.13
N SER A 31 -14.87 -2.22 -8.67
CA SER A 31 -15.51 -3.23 -9.51
C SER A 31 -16.82 -3.64 -8.85
N PRO A 32 -17.98 -3.43 -9.51
CA PRO A 32 -19.26 -3.83 -8.95
C PRO A 32 -19.45 -5.35 -8.98
N ASN A 33 -18.82 -6.09 -9.91
CA ASN A 33 -18.92 -7.55 -10.02
C ASN A 33 -17.58 -8.15 -10.49
N GLY A 34 -16.93 -8.99 -9.66
CA GLY A 34 -15.70 -9.72 -10.02
C GLY A 34 -14.39 -8.94 -9.83
N TYR A 35 -13.28 -9.50 -10.35
CA TYR A 35 -11.95 -8.87 -10.29
C TYR A 35 -11.80 -7.80 -11.39
N ASN A 36 -11.27 -6.63 -11.03
CA ASN A 36 -10.89 -5.59 -11.98
C ASN A 36 -9.36 -5.40 -11.94
N PHE A 37 -8.73 -5.43 -13.11
CA PHE A 37 -7.29 -5.27 -13.29
C PHE A 37 -6.89 -3.85 -13.74
N GLU A 38 -7.87 -2.99 -14.01
CA GLU A 38 -7.61 -1.58 -14.28
C GLU A 38 -6.99 -0.92 -13.06
N LEU A 39 -5.93 -0.16 -13.32
CA LEU A 39 -5.25 0.64 -12.31
C LEU A 39 -6.04 1.91 -12.05
N ASN A 40 -6.17 2.28 -10.78
CA ASN A 40 -6.63 3.61 -10.41
C ASN A 40 -5.55 4.67 -10.74
N GLU A 41 -5.91 5.95 -10.65
CA GLU A 41 -5.03 7.03 -11.09
C GLU A 41 -3.70 7.07 -10.34
N THR A 42 -3.73 6.94 -9.01
CA THR A 42 -2.53 6.88 -8.17
C THR A 42 -1.63 5.68 -8.52
N GLN A 43 -2.22 4.53 -8.88
CA GLN A 43 -1.47 3.36 -9.32
C GLN A 43 -0.82 3.58 -10.69
N LYS A 44 -1.47 4.30 -11.60
CA LYS A 44 -0.89 4.67 -12.90
C LYS A 44 0.28 5.63 -12.73
N GLU A 45 0.13 6.66 -11.89
CA GLU A 45 1.22 7.59 -11.55
C GLU A 45 2.43 6.86 -10.96
N PHE A 46 2.19 5.94 -10.02
CA PHE A 46 3.24 5.13 -9.42
C PHE A 46 3.92 4.22 -10.46
N GLN A 47 3.14 3.62 -11.37
CA GLN A 47 3.67 2.82 -12.47
C GLN A 47 4.54 3.65 -13.42
N GLU A 48 4.12 4.87 -13.76
CA GLU A 48 4.92 5.74 -14.64
C GLU A 48 6.23 6.17 -13.98
N LEU A 49 6.19 6.53 -12.69
CA LEU A 49 7.40 6.81 -11.91
C LEU A 49 8.37 5.63 -11.93
N ALA A 50 7.87 4.41 -11.67
CA ALA A 50 8.69 3.20 -11.68
C ALA A 50 9.29 2.92 -13.07
N ARG A 51 8.50 3.09 -14.13
CA ARG A 51 8.99 2.92 -15.52
C ARG A 51 10.06 3.94 -15.89
N LYS A 52 9.86 5.20 -15.51
CA LYS A 52 10.84 6.25 -15.74
C LYS A 52 12.16 5.94 -15.03
N PHE A 53 12.10 5.61 -13.74
CA PHE A 53 13.27 5.22 -12.97
C PHE A 53 14.00 4.02 -13.58
N ALA A 54 13.27 2.99 -14.00
CA ALA A 54 13.88 1.83 -14.65
C ALA A 54 14.63 2.20 -15.94
N ARG A 55 14.04 3.04 -16.79
CA ARG A 55 14.68 3.50 -18.04
C ARG A 55 15.95 4.32 -17.79
N GLU A 56 15.92 5.21 -16.81
CA GLU A 56 16.99 6.18 -16.57
C GLU A 56 18.12 5.63 -15.71
N GLU A 57 17.82 4.77 -14.73
CA GLU A 57 18.78 4.37 -13.69
C GLU A 57 19.12 2.88 -13.69
N ILE A 58 18.20 1.99 -14.10
CA ILE A 58 18.41 0.53 -14.05
C ILE A 58 18.97 0.00 -15.37
N ILE A 59 18.26 0.25 -16.48
CA ILE A 59 18.61 -0.31 -17.80
C ILE A 59 20.07 0.00 -18.22
N PRO A 60 20.61 1.21 -18.03
CA PRO A 60 21.97 1.53 -18.51
C PRO A 60 23.08 0.69 -17.88
N VAL A 61 22.89 0.26 -16.62
CA VAL A 61 23.90 -0.45 -15.83
C VAL A 61 23.58 -1.93 -15.65
N ALA A 62 22.39 -2.38 -16.04
CA ALA A 62 21.91 -3.75 -15.83
C ALA A 62 22.86 -4.82 -16.38
N ALA A 63 23.36 -4.65 -17.61
CA ALA A 63 24.24 -5.62 -18.25
C ALA A 63 25.61 -5.75 -17.54
N GLU A 64 26.14 -4.65 -17.01
CA GLU A 64 27.40 -4.68 -16.27
C GLU A 64 27.23 -5.36 -14.90
N LEU A 65 26.15 -5.02 -14.20
CA LEU A 65 25.83 -5.60 -12.90
C LEU A 65 25.57 -7.10 -12.99
N ASP A 66 24.90 -7.56 -14.05
CA ASP A 66 24.69 -8.99 -14.32
C ASP A 66 26.02 -9.72 -14.53
N ARG A 67 26.93 -9.13 -15.33
CA ARG A 67 28.25 -9.72 -15.61
C ARG A 67 29.17 -9.74 -14.37
N THR A 68 29.11 -8.71 -13.54
CA THR A 68 30.01 -8.54 -12.37
C THR A 68 29.46 -9.18 -11.10
N GLY A 69 28.14 -9.39 -11.02
CA GLY A 69 27.46 -9.78 -9.79
C GLY A 69 27.51 -8.73 -8.68
N ALA A 70 27.88 -7.48 -8.99
CA ALA A 70 27.99 -6.42 -8.02
C ALA A 70 26.60 -6.01 -7.50
N TYR A 71 26.51 -5.74 -6.19
CA TYR A 71 25.24 -5.36 -5.57
C TYR A 71 24.94 -3.86 -5.80
N PRO A 72 23.76 -3.49 -6.35
CA PRO A 72 23.47 -2.14 -6.82
C PRO A 72 23.00 -1.20 -5.70
N TRP A 73 23.88 -0.94 -4.73
CA TRP A 73 23.58 -0.09 -3.57
C TRP A 73 23.09 1.31 -3.95
N ASP A 74 23.71 1.93 -4.96
CA ASP A 74 23.40 3.30 -5.34
C ASP A 74 22.01 3.44 -5.96
N ILE A 75 21.62 2.49 -6.81
CA ILE A 75 20.28 2.43 -7.42
C ILE A 75 19.23 2.22 -6.33
N LEU A 76 19.47 1.31 -5.38
CA LEU A 76 18.55 1.04 -4.27
C LEU A 76 18.33 2.27 -3.39
N LYS A 77 19.40 3.00 -3.05
CA LYS A 77 19.29 4.25 -2.27
C LYS A 77 18.47 5.29 -3.02
N LYS A 78 18.69 5.45 -4.33
CA LYS A 78 17.88 6.35 -5.17
C LYS A 78 16.41 5.92 -5.21
N ALA A 79 16.14 4.63 -5.44
CA ALA A 79 14.78 4.08 -5.48
C ALA A 79 14.03 4.27 -4.15
N HIS A 80 14.73 4.10 -3.02
CA HIS A 80 14.19 4.36 -1.69
C HIS A 80 13.87 5.85 -1.49
N ALA A 81 14.78 6.74 -1.89
CA ALA A 81 14.60 8.19 -1.75
C ALA A 81 13.38 8.73 -2.53
N ILE A 82 13.05 8.14 -3.68
CA ILE A 82 11.88 8.53 -4.48
C ILE A 82 10.59 7.76 -4.11
N GLY A 83 10.62 6.93 -3.07
CA GLY A 83 9.44 6.24 -2.55
C GLY A 83 8.99 5.02 -3.36
N LEU A 84 9.86 4.45 -4.20
CA LEU A 84 9.55 3.20 -4.92
C LEU A 84 9.73 1.94 -4.05
N MET A 85 10.23 2.11 -2.82
CA MET A 85 10.44 1.02 -1.87
C MET A 85 9.53 1.19 -0.63
N ASN A 86 9.25 0.07 0.05
CA ASN A 86 8.55 0.07 1.34
C ASN A 86 7.14 0.70 1.33
N GLY A 87 6.44 0.71 0.19
CA GLY A 87 5.12 1.35 0.04
C GLY A 87 4.04 0.84 1.02
N HIS A 88 4.18 -0.40 1.51
CA HIS A 88 3.27 -1.04 2.46
C HIS A 88 3.55 -0.71 3.94
N VAL A 89 4.73 -0.14 4.25
CA VAL A 89 5.10 0.20 5.61
C VAL A 89 4.34 1.46 6.04
N PRO A 90 3.65 1.46 7.20
CA PRO A 90 2.98 2.66 7.70
C PRO A 90 3.95 3.82 7.92
N GLU A 91 3.53 5.04 7.60
CA GLU A 91 4.37 6.25 7.68
C GLU A 91 5.05 6.46 9.04
N LYS A 92 4.33 6.13 10.12
CA LYS A 92 4.81 6.21 11.51
C LYS A 92 6.05 5.37 11.81
N PHE A 93 6.42 4.44 10.93
CA PHE A 93 7.58 3.56 11.09
C PHE A 93 8.72 3.88 10.12
N GLY A 94 8.71 5.08 9.51
CA GLY A 94 9.86 5.57 8.74
C GLY A 94 9.73 5.35 7.24
N LYS A 95 8.75 6.03 6.61
CA LYS A 95 8.72 6.18 5.15
C LYS A 95 9.79 7.14 4.60
N MET A 96 10.70 7.65 5.43
CA MET A 96 11.66 8.65 5.00
C MET A 96 12.94 8.54 5.84
N LEU A 97 14.04 8.20 5.16
CA LEU A 97 15.45 8.22 5.60
C LEU A 97 15.93 7.05 6.49
N CYS A 98 16.53 6.06 5.83
CA CYS A 98 17.81 5.48 6.22
C CYS A 98 18.73 5.50 4.98
#